data_AF-A0A5K1HT42-F1
#
_entry.id   AF-A0A5K1HT42-F1
#
_cell.length_a   1.000
_cell.length_b   1.000
_cell.length_c   1.000
_cell.angle_alpha   90.00
_cell.angle_beta   90.00
_cell.angle_gamma   90.00
#
_symmetry.space_group_name_H-M   'P 1'
#
loop_
_entity.id
_entity.type
_entity.pdbx_description
1 polymer ?
#
loop_
_entity_poly.entity_id
_entity_poly.type
_entity_poly.pdbx_seq_one_letter_code
_entity_poly.pdbx_strand_id
1 'polypeptide(L)' 'GGRAICLHPLVCKGFNADFDGDQMAVHVPLSLEAQAEARLLMFSHTNLLSPAIGDPISVPTQDMLMGLYVLTMGN' A
#
# COMPACT_ATOMS: atom_id res chain seq x y z
N GLY A 1 8.55 18.41 10.28
CA GLY A 1 8.41 18.39 8.82
C GLY A 1 9.67 17.80 8.23
N GLY A 2 9.54 16.69 7.48
CA GLY A 2 10.65 16.01 6.81
C GLY A 2 10.47 16.07 5.29
N ARG A 3 11.54 15.78 4.54
CA ARG A 3 11.52 15.70 3.06
C ARG A 3 11.20 14.29 2.54
N ALA A 4 10.72 13.41 3.41
CA ALA A 4 10.37 12.04 3.07
C ALA A 4 8.90 11.94 2.67
N ILE A 5 8.60 11.07 1.72
CA ILE A 5 7.23 10.69 1.37
C ILE A 5 6.75 9.68 2.42
N CYS A 6 5.55 9.88 2.96
CA CYS A 6 4.92 8.91 3.84
C CYS A 6 4.15 7.87 3.02
N LEU A 7 4.56 6.61 3.08
CA LEU A 7 3.88 5.50 2.43
C LEU A 7 3.04 4.71 3.44
N HIS A 8 1.85 4.26 3.03
CA HIS A 8 0.99 3.44 3.88
C HIS A 8 1.56 2.00 3.99
N PRO A 9 1.67 1.39 5.19
CA PRO A 9 2.36 0.11 5.36
C PRO A 9 1.72 -1.05 4.57
N LEU A 10 0.38 -1.05 4.41
CA LEU A 10 -0.31 -2.10 3.64
C LEU A 10 0.02 -2.10 2.13
N VAL A 11 0.54 -1.00 1.58
CA VAL A 11 0.91 -0.97 0.14
C VAL A 11 2.37 -1.34 -0.09
N CYS A 12 3.21 -1.40 0.95
CA CYS A 12 4.63 -1.70 0.83
C CYS A 12 4.89 -3.02 0.08
N LYS A 13 4.10 -4.07 0.37
CA LYS A 13 4.21 -5.37 -0.31
C LYS A 13 3.92 -5.27 -1.80
N GLY A 14 2.94 -4.44 -2.20
CA GLY A 14 2.58 -4.26 -3.61
C GLY A 14 3.65 -3.52 -4.42
N PHE A 15 4.40 -2.62 -3.78
CA PHE A 15 5.54 -1.92 -4.38
C PHE A 15 6.89 -2.63 -4.17
N ASN A 16 6.90 -3.72 -3.39
CA ASN A 16 8.13 -4.32 -2.86
C ASN A 16 9.06 -3.27 -2.23
N ALA A 17 8.47 -2.31 -1.51
CA ALA A 17 9.18 -1.21 -0.90
C ALA A 17 9.62 -1.58 0.52
N ASP A 18 10.88 -1.32 0.83
CA ASP A 18 11.37 -1.25 2.20
C ASP A 18 11.74 0.21 2.56
N PHE A 19 12.28 0.43 3.75
CA PHE A 19 12.59 1.78 4.25
C PHE A 19 14.08 1.95 4.56
N ASP A 20 14.95 1.23 3.85
CA ASP A 20 16.40 1.32 4.03
C ASP A 20 17.09 2.38 3.15
N GLY A 21 16.31 2.99 2.23
CA GLY A 21 16.81 3.99 1.28
C GLY A 21 16.00 4.12 -0.01
N ASP A 22 14.96 3.29 -0.20
CA ASP A 22 14.08 3.30 -1.35
C ASP A 22 13.54 4.71 -1.70
N GLN A 23 13.48 4.98 -3.01
CA GLN A 23 12.97 6.23 -3.57
C GLN A 23 11.69 5.99 -4.36
N MET A 24 10.74 6.90 -4.25
CA MET A 24 9.48 6.85 -5.00
C MET A 24 9.24 8.14 -5.79
N ALA A 25 8.83 7.99 -7.05
CA ALA A 25 8.40 9.12 -7.87
C ALA A 25 6.95 9.51 -7.56
N VAL A 26 6.64 10.81 -7.70
CA VAL A 26 5.27 11.33 -7.56
C VAL A 26 4.87 11.98 -8.87
N HIS A 27 3.74 11.53 -9.42
CA HIS A 27 3.16 12.06 -10.64
C HIS A 27 1.83 12.76 -10.34
N VAL A 28 1.60 13.92 -10.97
CA VAL A 28 0.35 14.69 -10.82
C VAL A 28 -0.46 14.58 -12.11
N PRO A 29 -1.62 13.88 -12.10
CA PRO A 29 -2.50 13.82 -13.27
C PRO A 29 -3.18 15.17 -13.51
N LEU A 30 -3.13 15.65 -14.76
CA LEU A 30 -3.60 17.00 -15.11
C LEU A 30 -5.01 17.00 -15.72
N SER A 31 -5.28 16.12 -16.70
CA SER A 31 -6.59 16.08 -17.36
C SER A 31 -7.67 15.43 -16.50
N LEU A 32 -8.94 15.70 -16.80
CA LEU A 32 -10.07 15.11 -16.08
C LEU A 32 -10.09 13.59 -16.25
N GLU A 33 -9.75 13.10 -17.44
CA GLU A 33 -9.67 11.69 -17.76
C GLU A 33 -8.55 11.01 -16.94
N ALA A 34 -7.36 11.61 -16.90
CA ALA A 34 -6.24 11.08 -16.11
C ALA A 34 -6.54 11.10 -14.61
N GLN A 35 -7.23 12.13 -14.11
CA GLN A 35 -7.67 12.17 -12.71
C GLN A 35 -8.73 11.10 -12.41
N ALA A 36 -9.66 10.86 -13.33
CA ALA A 36 -10.69 9.83 -13.19
C ALA A 36 -10.07 8.42 -13.20
N GLU A 37 -9.16 8.13 -14.14
CA GLU A 37 -8.43 6.87 -14.19
C GLU A 37 -7.60 6.64 -12.93
N ALA A 38 -6.85 7.65 -12.47
CA ALA A 38 -6.06 7.55 -11.25
C ALA A 38 -6.92 7.21 -10.02
N ARG A 39 -8.13 7.77 -9.94
CA ARG A 39 -9.05 7.56 -8.82
C ARG A 39 -9.81 6.25 -8.87
N LEU A 40 -10.24 5.84 -10.06
CA LEU A 40 -11.09 4.67 -10.21
C LEU A 40 -10.27 3.40 -10.38
N LEU A 41 -9.22 3.46 -11.20
CA LEU A 41 -8.45 2.29 -11.62
C LEU A 41 -7.16 2.12 -10.82
N MET A 42 -6.47 3.21 -10.47
CA MET A 42 -5.12 3.13 -9.89
C MET A 42 -5.07 3.37 -8.38
N PHE A 43 -6.20 3.68 -7.74
CA PHE A 43 -6.20 3.96 -6.31
C PHE A 43 -5.93 2.66 -5.52
N SER A 44 -5.13 2.75 -4.46
CA SER A 44 -4.73 1.59 -3.65
C SER A 44 -5.92 0.80 -3.07
N HIS A 45 -6.97 1.48 -2.60
CA HIS A 45 -8.16 0.82 -2.02
C HIS A 45 -8.97 -0.02 -3.03
N THR A 46 -8.83 0.22 -4.33
CA THR A 46 -9.48 -0.60 -5.38
C THR A 46 -8.58 -1.75 -5.86
N ASN A 47 -7.29 -1.76 -5.49
CA ASN A 47 -6.29 -2.74 -5.92
C ASN A 47 -5.77 -3.57 -4.74
N LEU A 48 -6.65 -4.32 -4.08
CA LEU A 48 -6.31 -5.09 -2.88
C LEU A 48 -5.75 -6.50 -3.17
N LEU A 49 -6.00 -7.02 -4.37
CA LEU A 49 -5.64 -8.37 -4.79
C LEU A 49 -4.51 -8.35 -5.82
N SER A 50 -3.74 -9.43 -5.85
CA SER A 50 -2.73 -9.66 -6.88
C SER A 50 -3.41 -9.95 -8.21
N PRO A 51 -3.12 -9.19 -9.28
CA PRO A 51 -3.65 -9.50 -10.60
C PRO A 51 -3.10 -10.81 -11.17
N ALA A 52 -1.97 -11.30 -10.65
CA ALA A 52 -1.33 -12.53 -11.13
C ALA A 52 -2.00 -13.81 -10.61
N ILE A 53 -2.41 -13.82 -9.34
CA ILE A 53 -2.88 -15.04 -8.66
C ILE A 53 -4.18 -14.85 -7.86
N GLY A 54 -4.69 -13.62 -7.72
CA GLY A 54 -5.92 -13.31 -6.99
C GLY A 54 -5.77 -13.20 -5.47
N ASP A 55 -4.62 -13.55 -4.92
CA ASP A 55 -4.36 -13.46 -3.48
C ASP A 55 -4.32 -12.02 -2.98
N PRO A 56 -4.72 -11.76 -1.72
CA PRO A 56 -4.68 -10.42 -1.15
C PRO A 56 -3.23 -9.95 -0.96
N ILE A 57 -2.92 -8.75 -1.48
CA ILE A 57 -1.62 -8.09 -1.33
C ILE A 57 -1.64 -7.12 -0.15
N SER A 58 -2.73 -6.38 0.03
CA SER A 58 -2.90 -5.41 1.12
C SER A 58 -3.34 -6.09 2.41
N VAL A 59 -2.47 -6.93 2.97
CA VAL A 59 -2.71 -7.67 4.23
C VAL A 59 -1.81 -7.16 5.35
N PRO A 60 -2.23 -7.24 6.62
CA PRO A 60 -1.35 -7.01 7.76
C PRO A 60 -0.08 -7.86 7.66
N THR A 61 1.06 -7.27 7.99
CA THR A 61 2.38 -7.93 8.02
C THR A 61 3.14 -7.54 9.29
N GLN A 62 4.17 -8.33 9.63
CA GLN A 62 5.14 -8.05 10.70
C GLN A 62 4.46 -7.56 12.00
N ASP A 63 4.66 -6.30 12.38
CA ASP A 63 4.18 -5.73 13.64
C ASP A 63 2.67 -5.76 13.77
N MET A 64 1.92 -5.55 12.68
CA MET A 64 0.46 -5.63 12.71
C MET A 64 0.00 -7.07 12.99
N LEU A 65 0.62 -8.06 12.35
CA LEU A 65 0.32 -9.47 12.62
C LEU A 65 0.70 -9.86 14.05
N MET A 66 1.85 -9.40 14.55
CA MET A 66 2.27 -9.62 15.92
C MET A 66 1.29 -9.04 16.93
N GLY A 67 0.83 -7.80 16.70
CA GLY A 67 -0.16 -7.15 17.55
C GLY A 67 -1.49 -7.90 17.56
N LEU A 68 -2.00 -8.27 16.39
CA LEU A 68 -3.22 -9.09 16.26
C LEU A 68 -3.06 -10.44 16.97
N TYR A 69 -1.94 -11.12 16.76
CA TYR A 69 -1.67 -12.42 17.37
C TYR A 69 -1.70 -12.34 18.91
N VAL A 70 -0.97 -11.39 19.50
CA VAL A 70 -0.95 -11.18 20.96
C VAL A 70 -2.36 -10.92 21.50
N LEU A 71 -3.15 -10.08 20.81
CA LEU A 71 -4.53 -9.78 21.21
C LEU A 71 -5.45 -11.02 21.16
N THR A 72 -5.21 -11.94 20.22
CA THR A 72 -6.04 -13.15 20.07
C THR A 72 -5.59 -14.34 20.91
N MET A 73 -4.35 -14.36 21.41
CA MET A 73 -3.78 -15.47 22.19
C MET A 73 -4.28 -15.54 23.65
N GLY A 74 -4.87 -14.44 24.16
CA GLY A 74 -5.38 -14.33 25.54
C GLY A 74 -6.87 -14.63 25.71
N ASN A 75 -7.53 -15.19 24.69
CA ASN A 75 -8.92 -15.67 24.73
C ASN A 75 -8.97 -17.19 24.83
#